data_AF-A0A2M6IV80-F1
#
_entry.id   AF-A0A2M6IV80-F1
#
_cell.length_a   1.000
_cell.length_b   1.000
_cell.length_c   1.000
_cell.angle_alpha   90.00
_cell.angle_beta   90.00
_cell.angle_gamma   90.00
#
_symmetry.space_group_name_H-M   'P 1'
#
loop_
_entity.id
_entity.type
_entity.pdbx_description
1 polymer ?
#
loop_
_entity_poly.entity_id
_entity_poly.type
_entity_poly.pdbx_seq_one_letter_code
_entity_poly.pdbx_strand_id
1 'polypeptide(L)'
;IYVIFWIFLFISNIDQLNLLVSKRNLIIPTFIIFSLGGVIIAVQRFKRYIFVVLITSFILMGFEYSYYWNKYLPFSSPNYMFPSHNFLKELQTMSKFDRVYGANSASIATNLSILWKIQNAEGYDPLYIRKYGELVKSAEEGKFSKRISRSDAIIPNTDPVDDTYGKQVLLNLLGTKYVLDKDDNMQDYWDPKDDHFINSRFELIYQNFKWKIYKNLNYIPRAAIFYDYEVIPEKKNALDKLFEEKFPYQTKLILESSPAFSAKNIPPSAATVIKYSSNYIEIKSNTKQNGLLFLSDNNYPGWRARVDGNPAKIITVNHTFRAVEVPKGKHVIVFEYIPYSFYFGAAISAISLFALEFIYQKYKKINSR
;
A
#
# COMPACT_ATOMS: atom_id res chain seq x y z
N ILE A 1 12.47 34.72 25.18
CA ILE A 1 13.18 33.91 24.15
C ILE A 1 13.28 34.67 22.84
N TYR A 2 12.19 34.97 22.11
CA TYR A 2 12.27 35.68 20.83
C TYR A 2 12.95 37.06 20.90
N VAL A 3 12.72 37.81 21.98
CA VAL A 3 13.45 39.07 22.25
C VAL A 3 14.96 38.82 22.37
N ILE A 4 15.39 37.72 22.99
CA ILE A 4 16.81 37.35 23.11
C ILE A 4 17.38 37.00 21.72
N PHE A 5 16.63 36.31 20.86
CA PHE A 5 17.06 36.04 19.49
C PHE A 5 17.19 37.31 18.64
N TRP A 6 16.27 38.27 18.79
CA TRP A 6 16.40 39.57 18.14
C TRP A 6 17.63 40.33 18.65
N ILE A 7 17.85 40.38 19.97
CA ILE A 7 19.03 41.01 20.57
C ILE A 7 20.32 40.37 20.05
N PHE A 8 20.38 39.03 20.02
CA PHE A 8 21.51 38.30 19.44
C PHE A 8 21.74 38.69 17.98
N LEU A 9 20.69 38.74 17.15
CA LEU A 9 20.81 39.18 15.75
C LEU A 9 21.31 40.62 15.57
N PHE A 10 21.05 41.52 16.52
CA PHE A 10 21.51 42.90 16.46
C PHE A 10 22.96 43.08 16.93
N ILE A 11 23.44 42.20 17.83
CA ILE A 11 24.77 42.32 18.45
C ILE A 11 25.79 41.40 17.76
N SER A 12 25.36 40.27 17.21
CA SER A 12 26.23 39.31 16.56
C SER A 12 26.64 39.77 15.15
N ASN A 13 27.91 39.56 14.82
CA ASN A 13 28.44 39.82 13.49
C ASN A 13 28.08 38.65 12.55
N ILE A 14 26.91 38.72 11.92
CA ILE A 14 26.37 37.70 11.01
C ILE A 14 26.45 38.24 9.58
N ASP A 15 26.79 37.38 8.61
CA ASP A 15 26.79 37.77 7.20
C ASP A 15 25.40 38.20 6.70
N GLN A 16 25.37 38.99 5.64
CA GLN A 16 24.16 39.65 5.17
C GLN A 16 23.06 38.66 4.74
N LEU A 17 23.44 37.50 4.18
CA LEU A 17 22.50 36.48 3.73
C LEU A 17 21.85 35.79 4.94
N ASN A 18 22.65 35.32 5.89
CA ASN A 18 22.15 34.68 7.11
C ASN A 18 21.38 35.67 7.99
N LEU A 19 21.73 36.95 8.00
CA LEU A 19 20.96 38.00 8.67
C LEU A 19 19.57 38.15 8.05
N LEU A 20 19.47 38.20 6.72
CA LEU A 20 18.18 38.27 6.01
C LEU A 20 17.31 37.04 6.26
N VAL A 21 17.89 35.85 6.18
CA VAL A 21 17.19 34.58 6.44
C VAL A 21 16.69 34.52 7.89
N SER A 22 17.54 34.91 8.85
CA SER A 22 17.20 34.90 10.27
C SER A 22 16.10 35.91 10.61
N LYS A 23 16.15 37.13 10.06
CA LYS A 23 15.07 38.12 10.20
C LYS A 23 13.75 37.59 9.65
N ARG A 24 13.76 37.04 8.44
CA ARG A 24 12.57 36.45 7.81
C ARG A 24 11.98 35.30 8.63
N ASN A 25 12.82 34.54 9.33
CA ASN A 25 12.40 33.42 10.18
C ASN A 25 11.89 33.85 11.56
N LEU A 26 12.21 35.06 12.04
CA LEU A 26 11.77 35.54 13.35
C LEU A 26 10.57 36.50 13.31
N ILE A 27 10.36 37.24 12.21
CA ILE A 27 9.28 38.25 12.13
C ILE A 27 7.90 37.65 12.45
N ILE A 28 7.53 36.55 11.78
CA ILE A 28 6.19 35.96 11.90
C ILE A 28 5.95 35.32 13.28
N PRO A 29 6.84 34.47 13.83
CA PRO A 29 6.65 33.88 15.16
C PRO A 29 6.66 34.92 16.26
N THR A 30 7.51 35.95 16.12
CA THR A 30 7.53 37.07 17.07
C THR A 30 6.18 37.76 17.05
N PHE A 31 5.68 38.15 15.88
CA PHE A 31 4.37 38.79 15.75
C PHE A 31 3.24 37.93 16.33
N ILE A 32 3.24 36.62 16.07
CA ILE A 32 2.19 35.71 16.55
C ILE A 32 2.25 35.54 18.07
N ILE A 33 3.43 35.38 18.67
CA ILE A 33 3.56 35.25 20.13
C ILE A 33 3.16 36.53 20.85
N PHE A 34 3.56 37.69 20.34
CA PHE A 34 3.12 38.97 20.92
C PHE A 34 1.62 39.18 20.74
N SER A 35 1.05 38.78 19.59
CA SER A 35 -0.40 38.80 19.36
C SER A 35 -1.13 37.87 20.33
N LEU A 36 -0.65 36.63 20.53
CA LEU A 36 -1.19 35.68 21.50
C LEU A 36 -1.10 36.21 22.93
N GLY A 37 0.01 36.86 23.30
CA GLY A 37 0.16 37.53 24.60
C GLY A 37 -0.86 38.64 24.82
N GLY A 38 -1.05 39.52 23.82
CA GLY A 38 -2.09 40.56 23.85
C GLY A 38 -3.50 39.98 23.94
N VAL A 39 -3.73 38.87 23.24
CA VAL A 39 -4.98 38.11 23.27
C VAL A 39 -5.25 37.49 24.65
N ILE A 40 -4.25 36.92 25.33
CA ILE A 40 -4.36 36.41 26.70
C ILE A 40 -4.73 37.53 27.68
N ILE A 41 -4.06 38.69 27.57
CA ILE A 41 -4.37 39.87 28.39
C ILE A 41 -5.81 40.36 28.13
N ALA A 42 -6.24 40.35 26.86
CA ALA A 42 -7.60 40.72 26.49
C ALA A 42 -8.65 39.75 27.05
N VAL A 43 -8.38 38.44 27.11
CA VAL A 43 -9.26 37.44 27.74
C VAL A 43 -9.41 37.67 29.23
N GLN A 44 -8.31 37.99 29.92
CA GLN A 44 -8.35 38.32 31.35
C GLN A 44 -9.27 39.51 31.62
N ARG A 45 -9.32 40.48 30.70
CA ARG A 45 -10.16 41.68 30.80
C ARG A 45 -11.59 41.50 30.26
N PHE A 46 -11.80 40.65 29.27
CA PHE A 46 -13.08 40.46 28.57
C PHE A 46 -13.48 38.98 28.47
N LYS A 47 -13.71 38.34 29.62
CA LYS A 47 -14.04 36.91 29.74
C LYS A 47 -15.19 36.44 28.83
N ARG A 48 -16.13 37.33 28.45
CA ARG A 48 -17.24 37.02 27.53
C ARG A 48 -16.81 36.65 26.11
N TYR A 49 -15.59 37.00 25.69
CA TYR A 49 -15.07 36.74 24.33
C TYR A 49 -13.99 35.65 24.29
N ILE A 50 -13.79 34.90 25.38
CA ILE A 50 -12.75 33.87 25.47
C ILE A 50 -12.81 32.86 24.32
N PHE A 51 -14.00 32.50 23.86
CA PHE A 51 -14.19 31.55 22.76
C PHE A 51 -13.73 32.12 21.40
N VAL A 52 -14.07 33.39 21.12
CA VAL A 52 -13.62 34.10 19.91
C VAL A 52 -12.10 34.23 19.90
N VAL A 53 -11.52 34.49 21.06
CA VAL A 53 -10.08 34.52 21.25
C VAL A 53 -9.46 33.16 20.98
N LEU A 54 -9.95 32.08 21.59
CA LEU A 54 -9.38 30.74 21.42
C LEU A 54 -9.43 30.29 19.95
N ILE A 55 -10.53 30.58 19.24
CA ILE A 55 -10.65 30.31 17.81
C ILE A 55 -9.65 31.14 17.01
N THR A 56 -9.56 32.45 17.28
CA THR A 56 -8.61 33.33 16.58
C THR A 56 -7.17 32.87 16.79
N SER A 57 -6.80 32.52 18.03
CA SER A 57 -5.50 31.96 18.36
C SER A 57 -5.22 30.65 17.63
N PHE A 58 -6.20 29.74 17.57
CA PHE A 58 -6.07 28.48 16.84
C PHE A 58 -5.86 28.72 15.34
N ILE A 59 -6.59 29.66 14.73
CA ILE A 59 -6.42 30.06 13.33
C ILE A 59 -5.03 30.67 13.10
N LEU A 60 -4.58 31.56 13.98
CA LEU A 60 -3.25 32.18 13.87
C LEU A 60 -2.13 31.14 13.98
N MET A 61 -2.24 30.20 14.90
CA MET A 61 -1.31 29.07 15.00
C MET A 61 -1.37 28.21 13.73
N GLY A 62 -2.57 27.88 13.25
CA GLY A 62 -2.75 27.14 11.99
C GLY A 62 -2.11 27.85 10.79
N PHE A 63 -2.22 29.17 10.72
CA PHE A 63 -1.56 29.99 9.70
C PHE A 63 -0.03 29.97 9.85
N GLU A 64 0.50 30.11 11.06
CA GLU A 64 1.93 29.98 11.34
C GLU A 64 2.47 28.65 10.81
N TYR A 65 1.86 27.55 11.26
CA TYR A 65 2.24 26.21 10.84
C TYR A 65 2.15 26.06 9.32
N SER A 66 1.11 26.58 8.68
CA SER A 66 0.95 26.54 7.22
C SER A 66 2.01 27.36 6.48
N TYR A 67 2.38 28.53 7.00
CA TYR A 67 3.43 29.37 6.43
C TYR A 67 4.81 28.69 6.50
N TYR A 68 5.13 28.08 7.64
CA TYR A 68 6.37 27.30 7.78
C TYR A 68 6.32 26.00 6.97
N TRP A 69 5.15 25.39 6.82
CA TRP A 69 4.95 24.21 5.98
C TRP A 69 5.36 24.49 4.53
N ASN A 70 5.13 25.69 4.01
CA ASN A 70 5.58 26.05 2.66
C ASN A 70 7.12 25.97 2.47
N LYS A 71 7.92 26.04 3.55
CA LYS A 71 9.38 25.81 3.48
C LYS A 71 9.77 24.34 3.33
N TYR A 72 8.87 23.44 3.71
CA TYR A 72 9.04 21.99 3.63
C TYR A 72 8.31 21.39 2.44
N LEU A 73 7.45 22.16 1.75
CA LEU A 73 6.89 21.74 0.48
C LEU A 73 7.97 21.77 -0.60
N PRO A 74 8.03 20.76 -1.48
CA PRO A 74 8.96 20.75 -2.59
C PRO A 74 8.72 21.99 -3.47
N PHE A 75 9.77 22.79 -3.66
CA PHE A 75 9.76 24.01 -4.49
C PHE A 75 9.86 23.70 -6.00
N SER A 76 10.09 22.43 -6.35
CA SER A 76 10.20 21.95 -7.72
C SER A 76 8.88 21.37 -8.22
N SER A 77 8.54 21.64 -9.48
CA SER A 77 7.38 21.02 -10.13
C SER A 77 7.46 19.48 -10.02
N PRO A 78 6.34 18.78 -9.70
CA PRO A 78 6.31 17.32 -9.67
C PRO A 78 6.82 16.66 -10.95
N ASN A 79 6.70 17.34 -12.10
CA ASN A 79 7.16 16.83 -13.39
C ASN A 79 8.68 16.62 -13.47
N TYR A 80 9.48 17.33 -12.64
CA TYR A 80 10.93 17.12 -12.57
C TYR A 80 11.30 15.89 -11.73
N MET A 81 10.49 15.59 -10.71
CA MET A 81 10.72 14.42 -9.84
C MET A 81 10.12 13.15 -10.44
N PHE A 82 9.00 13.27 -11.16
CA PHE A 82 8.24 12.16 -11.72
C PHE A 82 7.96 12.40 -13.22
N PRO A 83 9.00 12.44 -14.07
CA PRO A 83 8.81 12.70 -15.48
C PRO A 83 7.94 11.62 -16.12
N SER A 84 7.04 12.02 -17.03
CA SER A 84 6.24 11.06 -17.77
C SER A 84 7.12 10.37 -18.82
N HIS A 85 7.21 9.03 -18.77
CA HIS A 85 7.97 8.24 -19.73
C HIS A 85 7.03 7.32 -20.54
N ASN A 86 7.29 7.13 -21.84
CA ASN A 86 6.45 6.32 -22.72
C ASN A 86 6.32 4.88 -22.21
N PHE A 87 7.43 4.29 -21.75
CA PHE A 87 7.44 2.97 -21.09
C PHE A 87 6.45 2.89 -19.91
N LEU A 88 6.43 3.89 -19.03
CA LEU A 88 5.54 3.88 -17.86
C LEU A 88 4.06 4.04 -18.27
N LYS A 89 3.76 4.87 -19.28
CA LYS A 89 2.40 5.02 -19.81
C LYS A 89 1.90 3.72 -20.44
N GLU A 90 2.75 3.03 -21.17
CA GLU A 90 2.42 1.73 -21.78
C GLU A 90 2.19 0.68 -20.69
N LEU A 91 3.10 0.58 -19.72
CA LEU A 91 2.97 -0.33 -18.58
C LEU A 91 1.68 -0.08 -17.78
N GLN A 92 1.30 1.17 -17.53
CA GLN A 92 0.03 1.53 -16.88
C GLN A 92 -1.18 1.02 -17.67
N THR A 93 -1.16 1.21 -18.99
CA THR A 93 -2.26 0.83 -19.88
C THR A 93 -2.42 -0.68 -19.97
N MET A 94 -1.31 -1.41 -20.04
CA MET A 94 -1.27 -2.87 -20.13
C MET A 94 -1.62 -3.54 -18.80
N SER A 95 -1.05 -3.06 -17.69
CA SER A 95 -1.16 -3.72 -16.38
C SER A 95 -2.56 -3.61 -15.80
N LYS A 96 -3.23 -2.46 -15.87
CA LYS A 96 -4.53 -2.19 -15.22
C LYS A 96 -4.55 -2.62 -13.74
N PHE A 97 -5.01 -3.85 -13.46
CA PHE A 97 -5.08 -4.44 -12.12
C PHE A 97 -4.09 -5.61 -11.91
N ASP A 98 -3.41 -6.07 -12.95
CA ASP A 98 -2.41 -7.14 -12.88
C ASP A 98 -1.12 -6.63 -12.23
N ARG A 99 -0.40 -7.52 -11.54
CA ARG A 99 0.85 -7.15 -10.86
C ARG A 99 2.03 -7.10 -11.81
N VAL A 100 2.95 -6.20 -11.47
CA VAL A 100 4.22 -5.97 -12.13
C VAL A 100 5.36 -6.25 -11.15
N TYR A 101 6.44 -6.84 -11.63
CA TYR A 101 7.69 -7.01 -10.88
C TYR A 101 8.85 -6.48 -11.72
N GLY A 102 9.75 -5.72 -11.13
CA GLY A 102 10.94 -5.22 -11.81
C GLY A 102 12.17 -6.06 -11.44
N ALA A 103 12.78 -6.73 -12.42
CA ALA A 103 14.01 -7.48 -12.21
C ALA A 103 15.24 -6.58 -12.42
N ASN A 104 16.32 -6.88 -11.72
CA ASN A 104 17.63 -6.22 -11.80
C ASN A 104 17.52 -4.67 -11.71
N SER A 105 18.07 -4.00 -12.72
CA SER A 105 18.09 -2.55 -12.89
C SER A 105 16.76 -1.98 -13.38
N ALA A 106 15.77 -2.84 -13.69
CA ALA A 106 14.39 -2.45 -13.91
C ALA A 106 13.51 -2.51 -12.65
N SER A 107 14.11 -2.76 -11.48
CA SER A 107 13.43 -2.64 -10.19
C SER A 107 12.83 -1.25 -10.00
N ILE A 108 11.58 -1.20 -9.54
CA ILE A 108 10.90 0.04 -9.18
C ILE A 108 11.02 0.16 -7.66
N ALA A 109 11.71 1.19 -7.19
CA ALA A 109 11.87 1.41 -5.75
C ALA A 109 10.52 1.42 -5.03
N THR A 110 10.51 0.87 -3.82
CA THR A 110 9.30 0.72 -3.02
C THR A 110 8.52 2.03 -2.92
N ASN A 111 7.19 1.95 -2.90
CA ASN A 111 6.25 3.08 -2.88
C ASN A 111 6.20 3.96 -4.15
N LEU A 112 7.21 3.97 -5.02
CA LEU A 112 7.15 4.79 -6.26
C LEU A 112 6.07 4.32 -7.22
N SER A 113 5.81 3.01 -7.28
CA SER A 113 4.74 2.42 -8.11
C SER A 113 3.34 2.99 -7.79
N ILE A 114 3.10 3.45 -6.56
CA ILE A 114 1.84 4.10 -6.14
C ILE A 114 1.58 5.36 -6.96
N LEU A 115 2.64 6.15 -7.21
CA LEU A 115 2.54 7.43 -7.92
C LEU A 115 2.00 7.22 -9.33
N TRP A 116 2.42 6.11 -9.96
CA TRP A 116 1.96 5.70 -11.28
C TRP A 116 0.76 4.76 -11.24
N LYS A 117 0.18 4.46 -10.07
CA LYS A 117 -0.93 3.51 -9.90
C LYS A 117 -0.64 2.12 -10.49
N ILE A 118 0.63 1.73 -10.51
CA ILE A 118 1.09 0.41 -10.96
C ILE A 118 1.08 -0.54 -9.74
N GLN A 119 0.51 -1.72 -9.91
CA GLN A 119 0.43 -2.72 -8.84
C GLN A 119 1.76 -3.48 -8.76
N ASN A 120 2.66 -3.10 -7.85
CA ASN A 120 3.93 -3.81 -7.67
C ASN A 120 3.74 -5.10 -6.83
N ALA A 121 4.44 -6.17 -7.19
CA ALA A 121 4.54 -7.41 -6.42
C ALA A 121 5.29 -7.23 -5.09
N GLU A 122 6.18 -6.26 -4.92
CA GLU A 122 7.00 -6.13 -3.70
C GLU A 122 6.33 -5.34 -2.55
N GLY A 123 5.08 -4.91 -2.74
CA GLY A 123 4.30 -4.25 -1.68
C GLY A 123 4.74 -2.81 -1.39
N TYR A 124 4.64 -2.41 -0.12
CA TYR A 124 4.84 -1.05 0.39
C TYR A 124 5.73 -1.02 1.64
N ASP A 125 6.55 0.03 1.77
CA ASP A 125 7.44 0.31 2.91
C ASP A 125 6.82 1.40 3.82
N PRO A 126 6.99 1.38 5.15
CA PRO A 126 7.75 0.43 5.98
C PRO A 126 6.90 -0.58 6.76
N LEU A 127 5.61 -0.66 6.47
CA LEU A 127 4.68 -1.53 7.19
C LEU A 127 4.03 -2.52 6.24
N TYR A 128 4.57 -3.74 6.21
CA TYR A 128 3.97 -4.86 5.51
C TYR A 128 3.41 -5.90 6.51
N ILE A 129 2.44 -6.69 6.05
CA ILE A 129 1.78 -7.70 6.89
C ILE A 129 2.76 -8.84 7.19
N ARG A 130 2.88 -9.27 8.46
CA ARG A 130 3.80 -10.36 8.87
C ARG A 130 3.71 -11.60 7.96
N LYS A 131 2.50 -12.10 7.71
CA LYS A 131 2.23 -13.26 6.82
C LYS A 131 2.76 -13.06 5.39
N TYR A 132 2.76 -11.81 4.91
CA TYR A 132 3.32 -11.48 3.61
C TYR A 132 4.85 -11.61 3.59
N GLY A 133 5.54 -11.08 4.60
CA GLY A 133 7.00 -11.26 4.70
C GLY A 133 7.40 -12.71 4.97
N GLU A 134 6.61 -13.44 5.76
CA GLU A 134 6.81 -14.88 5.96
C GLU A 134 6.72 -15.62 4.62
N LEU A 135 5.73 -15.31 3.77
CA LEU A 135 5.62 -15.87 2.41
C LEU A 135 6.84 -15.52 1.54
N VAL A 136 7.20 -14.23 1.45
CA VAL A 136 8.33 -13.77 0.61
C VAL A 136 9.64 -14.40 1.06
N LYS A 137 9.92 -14.42 2.37
CA LYS A 137 11.15 -15.03 2.90
C LYS A 137 11.17 -16.54 2.73
N SER A 138 10.03 -17.20 2.88
CA SER A 138 9.95 -18.65 2.69
C SER A 138 10.13 -19.07 1.23
N ALA A 139 9.75 -18.21 0.28
CA ALA A 139 10.04 -18.42 -1.14
C ALA A 139 11.55 -18.37 -1.44
N GLU A 140 12.28 -17.48 -0.77
CA GLU A 140 13.74 -17.40 -0.88
C GLU A 140 14.43 -18.63 -0.27
N GLU A 141 13.98 -19.06 0.91
CA GLU A 141 14.60 -20.19 1.64
C GLU A 141 14.09 -21.57 1.19
N GLY A 142 13.04 -21.64 0.39
CA GLY A 142 12.37 -22.87 -0.05
C GLY A 142 11.59 -23.61 1.05
N LYS A 143 11.47 -23.02 2.24
CA LYS A 143 10.79 -23.57 3.41
C LYS A 143 10.35 -22.43 4.33
N PHE A 144 9.53 -22.73 5.32
CA PHE A 144 9.09 -21.72 6.26
C PHE A 144 10.24 -21.03 7.00
N SER A 145 10.24 -19.69 6.96
CA SER A 145 11.15 -18.84 7.73
C SER A 145 10.40 -17.83 8.58
N LYS A 146 10.79 -17.75 9.86
CA LYS A 146 10.34 -16.68 10.79
C LYS A 146 11.18 -15.42 10.68
N ARG A 147 12.32 -15.47 9.98
CA ARG A 147 13.30 -14.37 9.91
C ARG A 147 12.95 -13.42 8.76
N ILE A 148 11.93 -12.60 8.98
CA ILE A 148 11.50 -11.60 8.01
C ILE A 148 12.37 -10.33 8.06
N SER A 149 12.51 -9.65 6.93
CA SER A 149 13.18 -8.34 6.83
C SER A 149 12.47 -7.31 7.71
N ARG A 150 13.18 -6.36 8.33
CA ARG A 150 12.47 -5.39 9.22
C ARG A 150 11.76 -4.27 8.48
N SER A 151 12.20 -3.96 7.26
CA SER A 151 11.79 -2.74 6.55
C SER A 151 10.89 -3.07 5.37
N ASP A 152 11.38 -3.90 4.45
CA ASP A 152 10.73 -4.17 3.17
C ASP A 152 10.50 -5.66 2.92
N ALA A 153 9.38 -5.99 2.28
CA ALA A 153 9.13 -7.32 1.72
C ALA A 153 9.66 -7.41 0.27
N ILE A 154 10.98 -7.33 0.13
CA ILE A 154 11.67 -7.36 -1.18
C ILE A 154 11.71 -8.81 -1.68
N ILE A 155 11.33 -9.00 -2.95
CA ILE A 155 11.53 -10.29 -3.62
C ILE A 155 12.99 -10.28 -4.08
N PRO A 156 13.85 -11.21 -3.59
CA PRO A 156 15.28 -11.17 -3.85
C PRO A 156 15.58 -10.92 -5.32
N ASN A 157 16.28 -9.81 -5.57
CA ASN A 157 16.66 -9.36 -6.90
C ASN A 157 17.90 -10.15 -7.36
N THR A 158 17.72 -11.45 -7.51
CA THR A 158 18.71 -12.33 -8.13
C THR A 158 18.54 -12.29 -9.64
N ASP A 159 19.66 -12.44 -10.33
CA ASP A 159 19.79 -12.55 -11.79
C ASP A 159 18.61 -13.34 -12.42
N PRO A 160 18.06 -12.94 -13.58
CA PRO A 160 17.06 -13.69 -14.33
C PRO A 160 17.42 -15.17 -14.57
N VAL A 161 18.71 -15.50 -14.55
CA VAL A 161 19.20 -16.89 -14.59
C VAL A 161 18.91 -17.65 -13.27
N ASP A 162 18.85 -16.96 -12.13
CA ASP A 162 18.47 -17.49 -10.81
C ASP A 162 16.93 -17.48 -10.61
N ASP A 163 16.22 -18.12 -11.53
CA ASP A 163 14.78 -18.36 -11.48
C ASP A 163 14.45 -19.59 -10.60
N THR A 164 14.81 -19.51 -9.31
CA THR A 164 14.63 -20.60 -8.34
C THR A 164 13.16 -21.00 -8.21
N TYR A 165 12.86 -22.29 -7.96
CA TYR A 165 11.48 -22.80 -7.83
C TYR A 165 10.60 -21.94 -6.92
N GLY A 166 11.12 -21.55 -5.74
CA GLY A 166 10.39 -20.69 -4.79
C GLY A 166 10.04 -19.31 -5.36
N LYS A 167 10.94 -18.68 -6.12
CA LYS A 167 10.66 -17.40 -6.82
C LYS A 167 9.55 -17.57 -7.86
N GLN A 168 9.54 -18.68 -8.60
CA GLN A 168 8.48 -18.99 -9.57
C GLN A 168 7.12 -19.11 -8.87
N VAL A 169 7.07 -19.93 -7.81
CA VAL A 169 5.86 -20.15 -6.99
C VAL A 169 5.34 -18.81 -6.47
N LEU A 170 6.24 -17.98 -5.93
CA LEU A 170 5.90 -16.66 -5.39
C LEU A 170 5.32 -15.74 -6.46
N LEU A 171 6.05 -15.50 -7.57
CA LEU A 171 5.59 -14.58 -8.62
C LEU A 171 4.27 -15.04 -9.25
N ASN A 172 4.10 -16.36 -9.44
CA ASN A 172 2.88 -16.91 -9.99
C ASN A 172 1.69 -16.73 -9.04
N LEU A 173 1.86 -17.03 -7.74
CA LEU A 173 0.82 -16.84 -6.72
C LEU A 173 0.47 -15.38 -6.47
N LEU A 174 1.44 -14.47 -6.57
CA LEU A 174 1.22 -13.03 -6.51
C LEU A 174 0.50 -12.49 -7.76
N GLY A 175 0.24 -13.31 -8.77
CA GLY A 175 -0.37 -12.89 -10.02
C GLY A 175 0.45 -11.84 -10.75
N THR A 176 1.78 -11.96 -10.65
CA THR A 176 2.74 -11.14 -11.39
C THR A 176 2.70 -11.55 -12.85
N LYS A 177 1.92 -10.80 -13.62
CA LYS A 177 1.72 -11.03 -15.05
C LYS A 177 2.82 -10.38 -15.88
N TYR A 178 3.34 -9.24 -15.44
CA TYR A 178 4.35 -8.48 -16.17
C TYR A 178 5.65 -8.44 -15.37
N VAL A 179 6.75 -8.81 -16.03
CA VAL A 179 8.11 -8.71 -15.48
C VAL A 179 8.88 -7.70 -16.31
N LEU A 180 9.47 -6.71 -15.65
CA LEU A 180 10.26 -5.68 -16.31
C LEU A 180 11.72 -6.09 -16.30
N ASP A 181 12.41 -5.81 -17.39
CA ASP A 181 13.85 -5.94 -17.51
C ASP A 181 14.44 -4.69 -18.15
N LYS A 182 15.71 -4.47 -17.91
CA LYS A 182 16.48 -3.40 -18.53
C LYS A 182 17.81 -3.96 -19.01
N ASP A 183 18.04 -3.77 -20.29
CA ASP A 183 19.28 -4.12 -20.95
C ASP A 183 20.37 -3.11 -20.57
N ASP A 184 21.16 -3.44 -19.54
CA ASP A 184 22.27 -2.61 -19.07
C ASP A 184 23.46 -2.64 -20.03
N ASN A 185 23.62 -3.71 -20.81
CA ASN A 185 24.78 -3.95 -21.66
C ASN A 185 24.56 -3.65 -23.15
N MET A 186 23.35 -3.21 -23.53
CA MET A 186 22.96 -2.89 -24.90
C MET A 186 24.06 -2.11 -25.64
N GLN A 187 24.75 -2.81 -26.55
CA GLN A 187 25.61 -2.23 -27.59
C GLN A 187 24.70 -1.58 -28.65
N ASP A 188 25.24 -0.76 -29.57
CA ASP A 188 24.44 -0.05 -30.60
C ASP A 188 23.62 -0.98 -31.54
N TYR A 189 23.76 -2.30 -31.42
CA TYR A 189 23.01 -3.31 -32.16
C TYR A 189 22.39 -4.34 -31.21
N TRP A 190 21.19 -4.82 -31.53
CA TRP A 190 20.47 -5.83 -30.74
C TRP A 190 21.07 -7.23 -30.94
N ASP A 191 21.53 -7.89 -29.87
CA ASP A 191 21.91 -9.32 -29.86
C ASP A 191 20.90 -10.13 -29.01
N PRO A 192 20.15 -11.08 -29.61
CA PRO A 192 19.23 -11.94 -28.87
C PRO A 192 19.90 -12.84 -27.82
N LYS A 193 21.24 -12.97 -27.82
CA LYS A 193 21.99 -13.70 -26.77
C LYS A 193 22.17 -12.91 -25.48
N ASP A 194 21.96 -11.59 -25.50
CA ASP A 194 22.01 -10.72 -24.32
C ASP A 194 20.65 -10.65 -23.59
N ASP A 195 19.64 -11.40 -24.06
CA ASP A 195 18.35 -11.47 -23.39
C ASP A 195 18.44 -12.35 -22.14
N HIS A 196 18.36 -11.76 -20.96
CA HIS A 196 18.46 -12.49 -19.70
C HIS A 196 17.28 -13.46 -19.46
N PHE A 197 16.17 -13.32 -20.20
CA PHE A 197 14.97 -14.17 -20.09
C PHE A 197 14.77 -15.09 -21.32
N ILE A 198 15.75 -15.93 -21.67
CA ILE A 198 15.64 -16.98 -22.71
C ILE A 198 14.80 -18.20 -22.25
N ASN A 199 13.88 -18.01 -21.30
CA ASN A 199 13.08 -19.11 -20.76
C ASN A 199 11.66 -19.09 -21.36
N SER A 200 11.18 -20.25 -21.80
CA SER A 200 9.83 -20.53 -22.30
C SER A 200 8.64 -19.99 -21.46
N ARG A 201 8.87 -19.60 -20.20
CA ARG A 201 7.85 -19.03 -19.30
C ARG A 201 7.57 -17.55 -19.50
N PHE A 202 8.48 -16.83 -20.15
CA PHE A 202 8.38 -15.39 -20.35
C PHE A 202 8.31 -15.09 -21.84
N GLU A 203 7.35 -14.25 -22.22
CA GLU A 203 7.17 -13.80 -23.59
C GLU A 203 7.44 -12.29 -23.65
N LEU A 204 8.41 -11.86 -24.47
CA LEU A 204 8.64 -10.43 -24.70
C LEU A 204 7.45 -9.83 -25.45
N ILE A 205 6.76 -8.87 -24.84
CA ILE A 205 5.55 -8.26 -25.42
C ILE A 205 5.72 -6.76 -25.73
N TYR A 206 6.74 -6.11 -25.17
CA TYR A 206 7.04 -4.71 -25.43
C TYR A 206 8.52 -4.41 -25.17
N GLN A 207 9.11 -3.60 -26.04
CA GLN A 207 10.46 -3.08 -25.87
C GLN A 207 10.52 -1.62 -26.30
N ASN A 208 11.20 -0.79 -25.50
CA ASN A 208 11.51 0.59 -25.83
C ASN A 208 12.95 0.90 -25.43
N PHE A 209 13.84 0.98 -26.43
CA PHE A 209 15.28 1.12 -26.21
C PHE A 209 15.80 0.01 -25.27
N LYS A 210 16.39 0.39 -24.13
CA LYS A 210 16.91 -0.53 -23.11
C LYS A 210 15.83 -1.19 -22.24
N TRP A 211 14.57 -0.75 -22.29
CA TRP A 211 13.52 -1.24 -21.40
C TRP A 211 12.66 -2.30 -22.05
N LYS A 212 12.44 -3.42 -21.37
CA LYS A 212 11.68 -4.59 -21.85
C LYS A 212 10.54 -4.93 -20.88
N ILE A 213 9.43 -5.40 -21.42
CA ILE A 213 8.30 -5.96 -20.65
C ILE A 213 8.05 -7.37 -21.13
N TYR A 214 8.16 -8.31 -20.20
CA TYR A 214 7.86 -9.72 -20.38
C TYR A 214 6.51 -10.07 -19.78
N LYS A 215 5.76 -10.92 -20.46
CA LYS A 215 4.56 -11.57 -19.94
C LYS A 215 4.96 -12.89 -19.30
N ASN A 216 4.70 -13.04 -18.02
CA ASN A 216 4.75 -14.34 -17.35
C ASN A 216 3.59 -15.20 -17.89
N LEU A 217 3.89 -16.36 -18.47
CA LEU A 217 2.89 -17.27 -19.03
C LEU A 217 2.28 -18.20 -17.97
N ASN A 218 2.96 -18.37 -16.84
CA ASN A 218 2.56 -19.27 -15.75
C ASN A 218 1.89 -18.53 -14.56
N TYR A 219 1.64 -17.23 -14.70
CA TYR A 219 1.00 -16.44 -13.65
C TYR A 219 -0.41 -16.96 -13.33
N ILE A 220 -0.77 -16.93 -12.04
CA ILE A 220 -2.16 -17.17 -11.63
C ILE A 220 -2.87 -15.81 -11.69
N PRO A 221 -3.98 -15.66 -12.44
CA PRO A 221 -4.70 -14.40 -12.49
C PRO A 221 -5.02 -13.88 -11.09
N ARG A 222 -4.99 -12.55 -10.91
CA ARG A 222 -5.22 -11.90 -9.61
C ARG A 222 -6.49 -12.40 -8.91
N ALA A 223 -7.52 -12.71 -9.69
CA ALA A 223 -8.69 -13.43 -9.24
C ALA A 223 -8.92 -14.68 -10.10
N ALA A 224 -9.12 -15.83 -9.46
CA ALA A 224 -9.42 -17.10 -10.14
C ALA A 224 -10.26 -18.00 -9.23
N ILE A 225 -11.00 -18.95 -9.81
CA ILE A 225 -11.79 -19.93 -9.04
C ILE A 225 -11.07 -21.27 -9.06
N PHE A 226 -10.69 -21.73 -7.87
CA PHE A 226 -10.08 -23.04 -7.64
C PHE A 226 -11.13 -24.04 -7.19
N TYR A 227 -10.96 -25.30 -7.61
CA TYR A 227 -11.87 -26.40 -7.28
C TYR A 227 -11.20 -27.46 -6.40
N ASP A 228 -9.87 -27.50 -6.39
CA ASP A 228 -9.07 -28.41 -5.57
C ASP A 228 -8.42 -27.65 -4.41
N TYR A 229 -8.32 -28.32 -3.27
CA TYR A 229 -7.71 -27.76 -2.07
C TYR A 229 -7.18 -28.85 -1.14
N GLU A 230 -6.23 -28.48 -0.31
CA GLU A 230 -5.72 -29.28 0.81
C GLU A 230 -5.89 -28.49 2.10
N VAL A 231 -6.53 -29.09 3.11
CA VAL A 231 -6.72 -28.43 4.40
C VAL A 231 -5.54 -28.80 5.31
N ILE A 232 -4.73 -27.80 5.65
CA ILE A 232 -3.62 -27.92 6.58
C ILE A 232 -4.00 -27.15 7.85
N PRO A 233 -4.22 -27.85 8.98
CA PRO A 233 -4.51 -27.17 10.24
C PRO A 233 -3.39 -26.21 10.64
N GLU A 234 -3.76 -25.10 11.28
CA GLU A 234 -2.88 -23.98 11.67
C GLU A 234 -1.60 -24.38 12.44
N LYS A 235 -1.59 -25.55 13.10
CA LYS A 235 -0.42 -26.11 13.80
C LYS A 235 0.70 -26.62 12.87
N LYS A 236 0.37 -26.93 11.60
CA LYS A 236 1.33 -27.34 10.56
C LYS A 236 1.58 -26.16 9.63
N ASN A 237 2.81 -26.03 9.14
CA ASN A 237 3.16 -24.88 8.33
C ASN A 237 2.67 -25.03 6.88
N ALA A 238 1.72 -24.20 6.47
CA ALA A 238 1.26 -24.14 5.09
C ALA A 238 2.39 -23.80 4.10
N LEU A 239 3.38 -23.00 4.51
CA LEU A 239 4.47 -22.57 3.64
C LEU A 239 5.48 -23.69 3.37
N ASP A 240 5.75 -24.57 4.34
CA ASP A 240 6.60 -25.75 4.11
C ASP A 240 5.99 -26.61 3.00
N LYS A 241 4.67 -26.84 3.05
CA LYS A 241 3.97 -27.61 2.01
C LYS A 241 3.95 -26.90 0.66
N LEU A 242 3.72 -25.59 0.66
CA LEU A 242 3.61 -24.77 -0.55
C LEU A 242 4.88 -24.79 -1.40
N PHE A 243 6.04 -24.80 -0.75
CA PHE A 243 7.35 -24.78 -1.41
C PHE A 243 7.98 -26.17 -1.61
N GLU A 244 7.28 -27.26 -1.26
CA GLU A 244 7.65 -28.59 -1.75
C GLU A 244 7.56 -28.64 -3.29
N GLU A 245 8.61 -29.09 -3.99
CA GLU A 245 8.68 -29.14 -5.47
C GLU A 245 7.53 -29.92 -6.13
N LYS A 246 6.85 -30.79 -5.38
CA LYS A 246 5.76 -31.64 -5.87
C LYS A 246 4.37 -31.04 -5.64
N PHE A 247 4.24 -29.89 -4.98
CA PHE A 247 2.95 -29.30 -4.68
C PHE A 247 2.35 -28.58 -5.92
N PRO A 248 1.15 -28.97 -6.40
CA PRO A 248 0.55 -28.40 -7.61
C PRO A 248 -0.14 -27.05 -7.33
N TYR A 249 0.64 -26.02 -6.99
CA TYR A 249 0.13 -24.71 -6.56
C TYR A 249 -0.71 -23.97 -7.62
N GLN A 250 -0.58 -24.32 -8.90
CA GLN A 250 -1.37 -23.74 -9.99
C GLN A 250 -2.81 -24.22 -10.02
N THR A 251 -3.12 -25.38 -9.41
CA THR A 251 -4.47 -25.97 -9.45
C THR A 251 -5.05 -26.24 -8.07
N LYS A 252 -4.22 -26.22 -7.01
CA LYS A 252 -4.60 -26.58 -5.64
C LYS A 252 -4.24 -25.48 -4.65
N LEU A 253 -5.21 -25.12 -3.80
CA LEU A 253 -5.01 -24.17 -2.69
C LEU A 253 -4.74 -24.89 -1.37
N ILE A 254 -3.94 -24.29 -0.48
CA ILE A 254 -3.80 -24.71 0.91
C ILE A 254 -4.72 -23.87 1.78
N LEU A 255 -5.58 -24.50 2.56
CA LEU A 255 -6.61 -23.84 3.38
C LEU A 255 -6.36 -24.07 4.88
N GLU A 256 -6.63 -23.04 5.69
CA GLU A 256 -6.64 -23.15 7.16
C GLU A 256 -7.92 -23.85 7.69
N SER A 257 -9.01 -23.85 6.92
CA SER A 257 -10.30 -24.44 7.31
C SER A 257 -11.05 -25.04 6.12
N SER A 258 -11.79 -26.13 6.31
CA SER A 258 -12.52 -26.81 5.23
C SER A 258 -13.70 -25.97 4.72
N PRO A 259 -13.88 -25.85 3.38
CA PRO A 259 -15.06 -25.26 2.80
C PRO A 259 -16.25 -26.23 2.81
N ALA A 260 -17.44 -25.76 2.43
CA ALA A 260 -18.67 -26.55 2.43
C ALA A 260 -18.83 -27.53 1.24
N PHE A 261 -17.96 -27.45 0.23
CA PHE A 261 -18.00 -28.33 -0.95
C PHE A 261 -16.76 -29.24 -1.00
N SER A 262 -16.87 -30.41 -1.62
CA SER A 262 -15.74 -31.34 -1.76
C SER A 262 -14.76 -30.92 -2.86
N ALA A 263 -13.46 -31.04 -2.58
CA ALA A 263 -12.38 -30.80 -3.53
C ALA A 263 -12.53 -31.64 -4.81
N LYS A 264 -12.19 -31.04 -5.95
CA LYS A 264 -12.18 -31.68 -7.26
C LYS A 264 -10.94 -31.27 -8.03
N ASN A 265 -10.18 -32.25 -8.51
CA ASN A 265 -8.97 -32.05 -9.28
C ASN A 265 -9.31 -31.61 -10.72
N ILE A 266 -9.65 -30.32 -10.88
CA ILE A 266 -10.04 -29.69 -12.15
C ILE A 266 -9.29 -28.36 -12.24
N PRO A 267 -8.84 -27.94 -13.44
CA PRO A 267 -8.17 -26.66 -13.62
C PRO A 267 -9.00 -25.46 -13.11
N PRO A 268 -8.36 -24.43 -12.53
CA PRO A 268 -9.05 -23.22 -12.14
C PRO A 268 -9.75 -22.54 -13.31
N SER A 269 -10.86 -21.85 -13.03
CA SER A 269 -11.52 -21.00 -14.02
C SER A 269 -11.23 -19.52 -13.76
N ALA A 270 -11.16 -18.72 -14.83
CA ALA A 270 -10.93 -17.29 -14.71
C ALA A 270 -12.06 -16.57 -13.96
N ALA A 271 -11.68 -15.55 -13.19
CA ALA A 271 -12.59 -14.54 -12.65
C ALA A 271 -12.07 -13.16 -13.04
N THR A 272 -12.98 -12.20 -13.24
CA THR A 272 -12.62 -10.88 -13.78
C THR A 272 -12.80 -9.82 -12.71
N VAL A 273 -11.70 -9.13 -12.37
CA VAL A 273 -11.74 -7.94 -11.52
C VAL A 273 -12.37 -6.80 -12.33
N ILE A 274 -13.51 -6.27 -11.86
CA ILE A 274 -14.25 -5.17 -12.50
C ILE A 274 -13.84 -3.82 -11.90
N LYS A 275 -13.67 -3.77 -10.57
CA LYS A 275 -13.21 -2.59 -9.84
C LYS A 275 -12.19 -2.99 -8.81
N TYR A 276 -11.19 -2.13 -8.64
CA TYR A 276 -10.14 -2.33 -7.66
C TYR A 276 -9.74 -0.99 -7.05
N SER A 277 -9.98 -0.81 -5.76
CA SER A 277 -9.52 0.31 -4.94
C SER A 277 -8.90 -0.19 -3.63
N SER A 278 -8.38 0.73 -2.81
CA SER A 278 -7.77 0.40 -1.52
C SER A 278 -8.73 -0.25 -0.52
N ASN A 279 -10.03 0.06 -0.62
CA ASN A 279 -11.06 -0.39 0.33
C ASN A 279 -12.22 -1.15 -0.31
N TYR A 280 -12.22 -1.34 -1.63
CA TYR A 280 -13.31 -1.97 -2.36
C TYR A 280 -12.80 -2.72 -3.58
N ILE A 281 -13.24 -3.98 -3.73
CA ILE A 281 -12.89 -4.82 -4.87
C ILE A 281 -14.17 -5.53 -5.33
N GLU A 282 -14.47 -5.44 -6.63
CA GLU A 282 -15.61 -6.11 -7.27
C GLU A 282 -15.09 -7.08 -8.33
N ILE A 283 -15.49 -8.34 -8.22
CA ILE A 283 -15.08 -9.44 -9.09
C ILE A 283 -16.34 -10.11 -9.64
N LYS A 284 -16.35 -10.36 -10.95
CA LYS A 284 -17.37 -11.19 -11.59
C LYS A 284 -16.82 -12.56 -11.91
N SER A 285 -17.64 -13.58 -11.69
CA SER A 285 -17.30 -14.95 -12.05
C SER A 285 -18.45 -15.65 -12.75
N ASN A 286 -18.10 -16.70 -13.50
CA ASN A 286 -19.04 -17.64 -14.08
C ASN A 286 -18.42 -19.04 -13.98
N THR A 287 -18.85 -19.82 -13.00
CA THR A 287 -18.29 -21.14 -12.70
C THR A 287 -19.31 -22.25 -12.96
N LYS A 288 -18.83 -23.39 -13.46
CA LYS A 288 -19.66 -24.58 -13.70
C LYS A 288 -19.89 -25.41 -12.43
N GLN A 289 -19.17 -25.13 -11.35
CA GLN A 289 -19.18 -25.90 -10.10
C GLN A 289 -19.00 -24.99 -8.90
N ASN A 290 -19.32 -25.49 -7.70
CA ASN A 290 -18.93 -24.80 -6.48
C ASN A 290 -17.40 -24.77 -6.40
N GLY A 291 -16.84 -23.62 -6.02
CA GLY A 291 -15.40 -23.41 -5.97
C GLY A 291 -15.02 -22.31 -5.00
N LEU A 292 -13.72 -22.05 -4.88
CA LEU A 292 -13.15 -20.97 -4.09
C LEU A 292 -12.69 -19.87 -5.02
N LEU A 293 -13.30 -18.69 -4.95
CA LEU A 293 -12.72 -17.51 -5.55
C LEU A 293 -11.49 -17.11 -4.75
N PHE A 294 -10.33 -17.46 -5.27
CA PHE A 294 -9.02 -16.98 -4.85
C PHE A 294 -8.83 -15.54 -5.31
N LEU A 295 -8.39 -14.68 -4.40
CA LEU A 295 -7.89 -13.34 -4.69
C LEU A 295 -6.46 -13.25 -4.15
N SER A 296 -5.52 -12.93 -5.03
CA SER A 296 -4.09 -12.82 -4.74
C SER A 296 -3.73 -11.62 -3.85
N ASP A 297 -4.63 -11.14 -3.00
CA ASP A 297 -4.35 -10.10 -2.01
C ASP A 297 -4.35 -10.67 -0.59
N ASN A 298 -3.61 -10.03 0.30
CA ASN A 298 -3.50 -10.44 1.69
C ASN A 298 -4.86 -10.40 2.42
N ASN A 299 -5.13 -11.43 3.23
CA ASN A 299 -6.19 -11.45 4.21
C ASN A 299 -5.73 -10.66 5.45
N TYR A 300 -6.41 -9.54 5.74
CA TYR A 300 -6.10 -8.68 6.88
C TYR A 300 -7.39 -8.39 7.67
N PRO A 301 -7.34 -8.28 9.01
CA PRO A 301 -8.52 -7.97 9.80
C PRO A 301 -9.20 -6.67 9.36
N GLY A 302 -10.51 -6.74 9.10
CA GLY A 302 -11.31 -5.61 8.62
C GLY A 302 -11.88 -5.81 7.22
N TRP A 303 -11.35 -6.75 6.43
CA TRP A 303 -12.00 -7.15 5.18
C TRP A 303 -13.30 -7.93 5.46
N ARG A 304 -14.34 -7.60 4.69
CA ARG A 304 -15.62 -8.32 4.65
C ARG A 304 -15.89 -8.70 3.20
N ALA A 305 -16.53 -9.85 2.99
CA ALA A 305 -16.88 -10.31 1.66
C ALA A 305 -18.39 -10.53 1.53
N ARG A 306 -18.88 -10.36 0.30
CA ARG A 306 -20.25 -10.69 -0.08
C ARG A 306 -20.27 -11.42 -1.43
N VAL A 307 -21.17 -12.39 -1.57
CA VAL A 307 -21.48 -13.07 -2.84
C VAL A 307 -22.95 -12.77 -3.14
N ASP A 308 -23.19 -12.07 -4.26
CA ASP A 308 -24.51 -11.56 -4.66
C ASP A 308 -25.22 -10.76 -3.56
N GLY A 309 -24.45 -9.96 -2.81
CA GLY A 309 -24.95 -9.13 -1.71
C GLY A 309 -25.11 -9.85 -0.37
N ASN A 310 -25.02 -11.19 -0.33
CA ASN A 310 -25.08 -11.95 0.91
C ASN A 310 -23.71 -12.06 1.59
N PRO A 311 -23.61 -11.92 2.92
CA PRO A 311 -22.34 -12.07 3.64
C PRO A 311 -21.68 -13.42 3.36
N ALA A 312 -20.38 -13.40 3.06
CA ALA A 312 -19.58 -14.58 2.82
C ALA A 312 -18.36 -14.61 3.76
N LYS A 313 -18.04 -15.80 4.27
CA LYS A 313 -16.87 -15.99 5.13
C LYS A 313 -15.60 -15.93 4.28
N ILE A 314 -14.66 -15.08 4.68
CA ILE A 314 -13.32 -15.05 4.10
C ILE A 314 -12.48 -16.18 4.70
N ILE A 315 -11.85 -16.96 3.83
CA ILE A 315 -10.94 -18.04 4.18
C ILE A 315 -9.52 -17.59 3.83
N THR A 316 -8.57 -17.75 4.76
CA THR A 316 -7.16 -17.56 4.43
C THR A 316 -6.66 -18.76 3.64
N VAL A 317 -5.99 -18.49 2.52
CA VAL A 317 -5.43 -19.53 1.64
C VAL A 317 -3.98 -19.24 1.30
N ASN A 318 -3.20 -20.30 1.08
CA ASN A 318 -1.77 -20.21 0.77
C ASN A 318 -1.05 -19.23 1.73
N HIS A 319 -1.30 -19.43 3.03
CA HIS A 319 -0.76 -18.69 4.17
C HIS A 319 -1.26 -17.25 4.38
N THR A 320 -1.30 -16.41 3.34
CA THR A 320 -1.62 -14.98 3.47
C THR A 320 -2.80 -14.52 2.64
N PHE A 321 -3.17 -15.20 1.56
CA PHE A 321 -4.17 -14.71 0.61
C PHE A 321 -5.60 -14.94 1.11
N ARG A 322 -6.58 -14.33 0.44
CA ARG A 322 -7.99 -14.47 0.78
C ARG A 322 -8.77 -15.20 -0.31
N ALA A 323 -9.70 -16.03 0.12
CA ALA A 323 -10.68 -16.67 -0.75
C ALA A 323 -12.08 -16.62 -0.14
N VAL A 324 -13.09 -16.81 -0.99
CA VAL A 324 -14.49 -17.03 -0.58
C VAL A 324 -15.11 -18.16 -1.37
N GLU A 325 -16.03 -18.88 -0.76
CA GLU A 325 -16.82 -19.88 -1.46
C GLU A 325 -17.78 -19.22 -2.46
N VAL A 326 -17.81 -19.73 -3.68
CA VAL A 326 -18.70 -19.27 -4.75
C VAL A 326 -19.45 -20.47 -5.29
N PRO A 327 -20.81 -20.46 -5.26
CA PRO A 327 -21.62 -21.51 -5.84
C PRO A 327 -21.43 -21.63 -7.36
N LYS A 328 -21.91 -22.73 -7.93
CA LYS A 328 -22.08 -22.88 -9.37
C LYS A 328 -22.98 -21.75 -9.91
N GLY A 329 -22.53 -21.05 -10.95
CA GLY A 329 -23.31 -20.03 -11.63
C GLY A 329 -22.51 -18.76 -11.91
N LYS A 330 -23.26 -17.70 -12.25
CA LYS A 330 -22.74 -16.35 -12.41
C LYS A 330 -22.91 -15.59 -11.10
N HIS A 331 -21.83 -15.03 -10.58
CA HIS A 331 -21.85 -14.36 -9.29
C HIS A 331 -21.07 -13.04 -9.33
N VAL A 332 -21.51 -12.09 -8.51
CA VAL A 332 -20.78 -10.85 -8.19
C VAL A 332 -20.22 -11.00 -6.78
N ILE A 333 -18.90 -10.95 -6.67
CA ILE A 333 -18.18 -11.05 -5.41
C ILE A 333 -17.60 -9.68 -5.08
N VAL A 334 -17.89 -9.22 -3.87
CA VAL A 334 -17.43 -7.91 -3.38
C VAL A 334 -16.62 -8.11 -2.12
N PHE A 335 -15.41 -7.53 -2.08
CA PHE A 335 -14.62 -7.37 -0.87
C PHE A 335 -14.59 -5.90 -0.46
N GLU A 336 -14.87 -5.62 0.81
CA GLU A 336 -14.83 -4.26 1.37
C GLU A 336 -13.99 -4.22 2.63
N TYR A 337 -13.18 -3.18 2.76
CA TYR A 337 -12.37 -2.96 3.95
C TYR A 337 -13.07 -2.00 4.91
N ILE A 338 -13.54 -2.54 6.03
CA ILE A 338 -14.36 -1.87 7.04
C ILE A 338 -13.72 -2.11 8.42
N PRO A 339 -12.62 -1.42 8.77
CA PRO A 339 -11.88 -1.66 10.01
C PRO A 339 -12.60 -1.07 11.23
N TYR A 340 -12.68 -1.84 12.33
CA TYR A 340 -13.28 -1.38 13.58
C TYR A 340 -12.55 -0.17 14.20
N SER A 341 -11.24 -0.05 13.99
CA SER A 341 -10.43 1.07 14.48
C SER A 341 -10.93 2.43 13.97
N PHE A 342 -11.44 2.49 12.73
CA PHE A 342 -12.04 3.72 12.19
C PHE A 342 -13.28 4.14 12.99
N TYR A 343 -14.18 3.19 13.30
CA TYR A 343 -15.38 3.47 14.07
C TYR A 343 -15.08 3.85 15.51
N PHE A 344 -14.10 3.19 16.16
CA PHE A 344 -13.65 3.59 17.49
C PHE A 344 -13.05 4.99 17.49
N GLY A 345 -12.21 5.31 16.50
CA GLY A 345 -11.67 6.66 16.32
C GLY A 345 -12.78 7.71 16.17
N ALA A 346 -13.75 7.45 15.29
CA ALA A 346 -14.90 8.34 15.09
C ALA A 346 -15.75 8.52 16.36
N ALA A 347 -16.01 7.44 17.11
CA ALA A 347 -16.76 7.49 18.36
C ALA A 347 -16.01 8.30 19.43
N ILE A 348 -14.70 8.09 19.59
CA ILE A 348 -13.86 8.85 20.52
C ILE A 348 -13.89 10.33 20.13
N SER A 349 -13.71 10.67 18.84
CA SER A 349 -13.77 12.06 18.36
C SER A 349 -15.12 12.71 18.67
N ALA A 350 -16.24 12.00 18.44
CA ALA A 350 -17.56 12.52 18.75
C ALA A 350 -17.75 12.76 20.25
N ILE A 351 -17.34 11.80 21.10
CA ILE A 351 -17.39 11.95 22.57
C ILE A 351 -16.55 13.14 23.03
N SER A 352 -15.34 13.33 22.47
CA SER A 352 -14.49 14.47 22.78
C SER A 352 -15.16 15.80 22.41
N LEU A 353 -15.82 15.89 21.26
CA LEU A 353 -16.58 17.09 20.87
C LEU A 353 -17.74 17.37 21.82
N PHE A 354 -18.52 16.36 22.19
CA PHE A 354 -19.60 16.51 23.17
C PHE A 354 -19.10 16.92 24.55
N ALA A 355 -17.96 16.36 24.99
CA ALA A 355 -17.34 16.75 26.26
C ALA A 355 -16.89 18.22 26.23
N LEU A 356 -16.28 18.68 25.13
CA LEU A 356 -15.89 20.08 24.95
C LEU A 356 -17.10 21.02 24.98
N GLU A 357 -18.17 20.68 24.27
CA GLU A 357 -19.41 21.47 24.28
C GLU A 357 -20.05 21.49 25.68
N PHE A 358 -20.08 20.36 26.38
CA PHE A 358 -20.59 20.30 27.75
C PHE A 358 -19.80 21.19 28.71
N ILE A 359 -18.47 21.17 28.62
CA ILE A 359 -17.58 22.05 29.40
C ILE A 359 -17.85 23.52 29.05
N TYR A 360 -18.00 23.85 27.77
CA TYR A 360 -18.31 25.20 27.31
C TYR A 360 -19.64 25.72 27.88
N GLN A 361 -20.69 24.91 27.85
CA GLN A 361 -22.00 25.29 28.40
C GLN A 361 -21.96 25.48 29.92
N LYS A 362 -21.24 24.62 30.65
CA LYS A 362 -21.00 24.77 32.09
C LYS A 362 -20.27 26.09 32.41
N TYR A 363 -19.23 26.41 31.65
CA TYR A 363 -18.47 27.66 31.80
C TYR A 363 -19.37 28.89 31.55
N LYS A 364 -20.17 28.87 30.47
CA LYS A 364 -21.11 29.94 30.15
C LYS A 364 -22.11 30.19 31.28
N LYS A 365 -22.68 29.12 31.86
CA LYS A 365 -23.66 29.20 32.96
C LYS A 365 -23.09 29.77 34.25
N ILE A 366 -21.83 29.46 34.57
CA ILE A 366 -21.14 29.99 35.76
C ILE A 366 -20.89 31.49 35.62
N ASN A 367 -20.49 31.96 34.42
CA ASN A 367 -20.20 33.37 34.17
C ASN A 367 -21.43 34.23 33.83
N SER A 368 -22.60 33.62 33.65
CA SER A 368 -23.88 34.34 33.43
C SER A 368 -24.68 34.55 34.73
N ARG A 369 -24.17 34.08 35.87
CA ARG A 369 -24.65 34.37 37.22
C ARG A 369 -23.64 35.30 37.89
#